data_AF-A0A0N4UTL6-F1
#
_entry.id   AF-A0A0N4UTL6-F1
#
_cell.length_a   1.000
_cell.length_b   1.000
_cell.length_c   1.000
_cell.angle_alpha   90.00
_cell.angle_beta   90.00
_cell.angle_gamma   90.00
#
_symmetry.space_group_name_H-M   'P 1'
#
loop_
_entity.id
_entity.type
_entity.pdbx_description
1 polymer ?
#
loop_
_entity_poly.entity_id
_entity_poly.type
_entity_poly.pdbx_seq_one_letter_code
_entity_poly.pdbx_strand_id
1 'polypeptide(L)'
;MNSCLYIIPSRAVRALSPYHFRAPWPFVKKGRLGHRKIGPVFYESWKYPGQNHEFPEISPKFQSLNLPETRNYTNVQLEGYEDPVTKKFTVVKEMQCEIIVPNLDNFKLKPYVSYKTDIEIEKRRQAYETALRDVGSEELADQKVNEDERWPPPQLTPRALFDLFYAPRVK
;
A
#
# COMPACT_ATOMS: atom_id res chain seq x y z
N MET A 1 -47.04 -15.74 -28.75
CA MET A 1 -45.61 -15.41 -29.01
C MET A 1 -45.56 -13.93 -29.32
N ASN A 2 -45.14 -13.10 -28.36
CA ASN A 2 -45.14 -11.64 -28.48
C ASN A 2 -43.87 -11.20 -29.22
N SER A 3 -44.03 -10.75 -30.47
CA SER A 3 -42.94 -10.11 -31.21
C SER A 3 -42.77 -8.67 -30.71
N CYS A 4 -41.63 -8.38 -30.05
CA CYS A 4 -41.22 -7.01 -29.75
C CYS A 4 -40.98 -6.25 -31.06
N LEU A 5 -41.91 -5.38 -31.44
CA LEU A 5 -41.69 -4.37 -32.48
C LEU A 5 -40.83 -3.25 -31.88
N TYR A 6 -39.57 -3.14 -32.31
CA TYR A 6 -38.72 -2.01 -31.99
C TYR A 6 -39.21 -0.78 -32.75
N ILE A 7 -39.76 0.21 -32.04
CA ILE A 7 -40.12 1.51 -32.60
C ILE A 7 -38.85 2.36 -32.67
N ILE A 8 -38.40 2.69 -33.89
CA ILE A 8 -37.28 3.60 -34.12
C ILE A 8 -37.86 5.03 -34.21
N PRO A 9 -37.46 5.97 -33.33
CA PRO A 9 -37.97 7.34 -33.39
C PRO A 9 -37.40 8.08 -34.61
N SER A 10 -38.28 8.68 -35.41
CA SER A 10 -37.95 9.41 -36.66
C SER A 10 -37.51 10.86 -36.44
N ARG A 11 -37.37 11.32 -35.19
CA ARG A 11 -37.07 12.72 -34.86
C ARG A 11 -35.61 12.91 -34.45
N ALA A 12 -34.80 13.26 -35.44
CA ALA A 12 -33.58 14.09 -35.47
C ALA A 12 -32.84 14.48 -34.16
N VAL A 13 -32.66 13.58 -33.19
CA VAL A 13 -31.49 13.64 -32.30
C VAL A 13 -30.51 12.64 -32.87
N ARG A 14 -29.42 13.15 -33.47
CA ARG A 14 -28.34 12.32 -34.03
C ARG A 14 -27.68 11.58 -32.87
N ALA A 15 -28.27 10.48 -32.44
CA ALA A 15 -27.55 9.46 -31.72
C ALA A 15 -26.38 9.08 -32.64
N LEU A 16 -25.16 9.36 -32.20
CA LEU A 16 -23.91 8.92 -32.85
C LEU A 16 -23.81 7.40 -32.70
N SER A 17 -24.77 6.70 -33.30
CA SER A 17 -24.79 5.26 -33.43
C SER A 17 -23.65 4.91 -34.39
N PRO A 18 -22.65 4.13 -33.95
CA PRO A 18 -21.55 3.69 -34.80
C PRO A 18 -22.02 2.93 -36.05
N TYR A 19 -23.26 2.44 -36.01
CA TYR A 19 -23.91 1.76 -37.13
C TYR A 19 -24.27 2.71 -38.28
N HIS A 20 -24.70 3.93 -37.96
CA HIS A 20 -25.16 4.95 -38.92
C HIS A 20 -24.07 5.97 -39.29
N PHE A 21 -23.07 6.16 -38.43
CA PHE A 21 -21.87 6.97 -38.70
C PHE A 21 -20.63 6.08 -38.78
N ARG A 22 -20.58 5.21 -39.79
CA ARG A 22 -19.34 4.51 -40.12
C ARG A 22 -18.35 5.56 -40.62
N ALA A 23 -17.14 5.58 -40.06
CA ALA A 23 -16.09 6.41 -40.59
C ALA A 23 -15.97 6.18 -42.11
N PRO A 24 -15.94 7.24 -42.93
CA PRO A 24 -16.02 7.12 -44.39
C PRO A 24 -14.84 6.34 -45.01
N TRP A 25 -13.81 6.06 -44.21
CA TRP A 25 -12.63 5.27 -44.57
C TRP A 25 -12.35 4.24 -43.47
N PRO A 26 -11.90 3.01 -43.80
CA PRO A 26 -11.41 2.10 -42.77
C PRO A 26 -10.15 2.71 -42.15
N PHE A 27 -10.27 3.37 -41.00
CA PHE A 27 -9.11 3.88 -40.25
C PHE A 27 -8.15 2.77 -39.82
N VAL A 28 -8.58 1.51 -39.94
CA VAL A 28 -7.85 0.33 -39.50
C VAL A 28 -7.98 -0.78 -40.55
N LYS A 29 -6.86 -1.27 -41.07
CA LYS A 29 -6.79 -2.48 -41.90
C LYS A 29 -6.75 -3.70 -41.00
N LYS A 30 -7.58 -4.72 -41.28
CA LYS A 30 -7.51 -6.00 -40.57
C LYS A 30 -6.26 -6.74 -41.05
N GLY A 31 -5.22 -6.78 -40.21
CA GLY A 31 -3.99 -7.52 -40.46
C GLY A 31 -4.02 -8.92 -39.84
N ARG A 32 -3.01 -9.72 -40.17
CA ARG A 32 -2.85 -11.11 -39.66
C ARG A 32 -2.82 -11.22 -38.13
N LEU A 33 -2.51 -10.13 -37.42
CA LEU A 33 -2.39 -10.07 -35.95
C LEU A 33 -3.31 -9.01 -35.30
N GLY A 34 -4.33 -8.54 -36.00
CA GLY A 34 -5.28 -7.55 -35.49
C GLY A 34 -5.45 -6.30 -36.36
N HIS A 35 -6.20 -5.32 -35.86
CA HIS A 35 -6.50 -4.08 -36.57
C HIS A 35 -5.29 -3.12 -36.55
N ARG A 36 -4.81 -2.68 -37.72
CA ARG A 36 -3.67 -1.75 -37.90
C ARG A 36 -4.13 -0.41 -38.43
N LYS A 37 -3.76 0.72 -37.81
CA LYS A 37 -4.11 2.06 -38.32
C LYS A 37 -3.65 2.24 -39.77
N ILE A 38 -4.52 2.69 -40.66
CA ILE A 38 -4.16 3.06 -42.04
C ILE A 38 -3.69 4.52 -42.02
N GLY A 39 -2.39 4.73 -41.94
CA GLY A 39 -1.74 6.05 -42.12
C GLY A 39 -0.86 6.06 -43.37
N PRO A 40 -0.39 7.24 -43.83
CA PRO A 40 0.66 7.30 -44.84
C PRO A 40 1.87 6.51 -44.33
N VAL A 41 2.50 5.75 -45.22
CA VAL A 41 3.61 4.83 -44.96
C VAL A 41 4.55 5.41 -43.89
N PHE A 42 4.44 4.91 -42.66
CA PHE A 42 5.28 5.38 -41.57
C PHE A 42 6.67 4.81 -41.78
N TYR A 43 7.65 5.72 -41.88
CA TYR A 43 9.06 5.40 -41.87
C TYR A 43 9.35 4.54 -40.63
N GLU A 44 9.95 3.39 -40.88
CA GLU A 44 10.34 2.41 -39.88
C GLU A 44 11.41 2.99 -38.94
N SER A 45 10.98 3.62 -37.85
CA SER A 45 11.86 4.27 -36.86
C SER A 45 12.82 3.31 -36.16
N TRP A 46 12.63 1.99 -36.32
CA TRP A 46 13.56 0.94 -35.86
C TRP A 46 14.93 0.94 -36.59
N LYS A 47 15.14 1.82 -37.59
CA LYS A 47 16.44 2.02 -38.25
C LYS A 47 17.39 3.02 -37.58
N TYR A 48 16.97 3.76 -36.55
CA TYR A 48 17.85 4.69 -35.86
C TYR A 48 18.52 4.02 -34.64
N PRO A 49 19.86 3.93 -34.58
CA PRO A 49 20.52 3.68 -33.32
C PRO A 49 20.46 4.98 -32.52
N GLY A 50 19.76 4.97 -31.38
CA GLY A 50 19.82 6.09 -30.43
C GLY A 50 18.56 6.95 -30.32
N GLN A 51 17.43 6.36 -29.94
CA GLN A 51 16.60 7.07 -28.97
C GLN A 51 17.11 6.64 -27.59
N ASN A 52 17.72 7.58 -26.86
CA ASN A 52 17.89 7.42 -25.42
C ASN A 52 16.49 7.19 -24.84
N HIS A 53 16.15 5.94 -24.55
CA HIS A 53 14.91 5.63 -23.88
C HIS A 53 15.00 6.27 -22.49
N GLU A 54 14.20 7.33 -22.25
CA GLU A 54 14.14 8.03 -20.96
C GLU A 54 13.69 7.12 -19.81
N PHE A 55 13.09 5.98 -20.16
CA PHE A 55 12.69 4.95 -19.21
C PHE A 55 13.65 3.77 -19.31
N PRO A 56 14.11 3.21 -18.17
CA PRO A 56 14.88 1.98 -18.19
C PRO A 56 14.08 0.90 -18.94
N GLU A 57 14.77 0.09 -19.76
CA GLU A 57 14.21 -0.96 -20.63
C GLU A 57 13.42 -2.06 -19.87
N ILE A 58 13.31 -1.92 -18.55
CA ILE A 58 12.61 -2.82 -17.63
C ILE A 58 11.11 -2.59 -17.80
N SER A 59 10.54 -3.28 -18.77
CA SER A 59 9.11 -3.53 -18.84
C SER A 59 8.75 -4.60 -17.78
N PRO A 60 7.89 -4.29 -16.78
CA PRO A 60 7.35 -5.27 -15.82
C PRO A 60 6.62 -6.44 -16.50
N LYS A 61 6.18 -6.19 -17.73
CA LYS A 61 5.53 -7.18 -18.58
C LYS A 61 6.61 -8.12 -19.08
N PHE A 62 6.51 -9.39 -18.69
CA PHE A 62 7.36 -10.50 -19.14
C PHE A 62 7.56 -10.43 -20.65
N GLN A 63 8.67 -9.83 -21.08
CA GLN A 63 9.19 -10.03 -22.42
C GLN A 63 10.28 -11.08 -22.30
N SER A 64 10.30 -12.03 -23.23
CA SER A 64 11.38 -13.03 -23.33
C SER A 64 12.76 -12.39 -23.51
N LEU A 65 12.82 -11.08 -23.76
CA LEU A 65 13.99 -10.25 -23.96
C LEU A 65 14.58 -9.66 -22.66
N ASN A 66 13.87 -9.74 -21.52
CA ASN A 66 14.39 -9.21 -20.26
C ASN A 66 15.63 -10.01 -19.81
N LEU A 67 16.69 -9.31 -19.43
CA LEU A 67 17.90 -9.90 -18.86
C LEU A 67 17.56 -10.72 -17.60
N PRO A 68 18.27 -11.83 -17.32
CA PRO A 68 18.00 -12.64 -16.14
C PRO A 68 18.18 -11.86 -14.83
N GLU A 69 19.12 -10.91 -14.81
CA GLU A 69 19.40 -10.01 -13.67
C GLU A 69 18.21 -9.11 -13.34
N THR A 70 17.35 -8.80 -14.32
CA THR A 70 16.21 -7.89 -14.15
C THR A 70 14.89 -8.61 -13.81
N ARG A 71 14.94 -9.94 -13.58
CA ARG A 71 13.77 -10.74 -13.21
C ARG A 71 13.13 -10.32 -11.88
N ASN A 72 13.93 -9.83 -10.93
CA ASN A 72 13.49 -9.49 -9.56
C ASN A 72 13.17 -8.00 -9.38
N TYR A 73 12.61 -7.34 -10.40
CA TYR A 73 12.33 -5.89 -10.38
C TYR A 73 11.34 -5.46 -9.28
N THR A 74 10.55 -6.39 -8.74
CA THR A 74 9.59 -6.14 -7.65
C THR A 74 10.20 -6.22 -6.26
N ASN A 75 11.49 -6.58 -6.13
CA ASN A 75 12.18 -6.79 -4.86
C ASN A 75 11.47 -7.80 -3.92
N VAL A 76 10.78 -8.78 -4.52
CA VAL A 76 10.18 -9.90 -3.78
C VAL A 76 11.31 -10.78 -3.26
N GLN A 77 11.33 -10.99 -1.94
CA GLN A 77 12.26 -11.92 -1.30
C GLN A 77 11.88 -13.36 -1.69
N LEU A 78 12.89 -14.17 -1.98
CA LEU A 78 12.67 -15.56 -2.40
C LEU A 78 12.35 -16.43 -1.18
N GLU A 79 11.37 -17.31 -1.33
CA GLU A 79 10.92 -18.27 -0.30
C GLU A 79 11.67 -19.62 -0.38
N GLY A 80 12.86 -19.64 -0.97
CA GLY A 80 13.57 -20.86 -1.27
C GLY A 80 14.83 -20.62 -2.08
N TYR A 81 15.33 -21.67 -2.72
CA TYR A 81 16.56 -21.62 -3.48
C TYR A 81 16.46 -22.46 -4.77
N GLU A 82 17.35 -22.19 -5.71
CA GLU A 82 17.47 -23.00 -6.93
C GLU A 82 18.43 -24.17 -6.67
N ASP A 83 17.95 -25.41 -6.82
CA ASP A 83 18.76 -26.61 -6.66
C ASP A 83 19.87 -26.63 -7.73
N PRO A 84 21.17 -26.73 -7.36
CA PRO A 84 22.27 -26.63 -8.31
C PRO A 84 22.32 -27.78 -9.32
N VAL A 85 21.74 -28.94 -8.97
CA VAL A 85 21.72 -30.15 -9.81
C VAL A 85 20.52 -30.17 -10.75
N THR A 86 19.32 -29.90 -10.22
CA THR A 86 18.08 -30.01 -10.99
C THR A 86 17.72 -28.71 -11.70
N LYS A 87 18.33 -27.58 -11.32
CA LYS A 87 17.99 -26.22 -11.76
C LYS A 87 16.50 -25.90 -11.57
N LYS A 88 15.87 -26.55 -10.59
CA LYS A 88 14.49 -26.32 -10.20
C LYS A 88 14.48 -25.49 -8.93
N PHE A 89 13.52 -24.59 -8.82
CA PHE A 89 13.31 -23.81 -7.61
C PHE A 89 12.59 -24.68 -6.57
N THR A 90 13.22 -24.85 -5.41
CA THR A 90 12.69 -25.63 -4.30
C THR A 90 12.27 -24.66 -3.19
N VAL A 91 10.98 -24.70 -2.85
CA VAL A 91 10.36 -23.84 -1.84
C VAL A 91 10.66 -24.40 -0.44
N VAL A 92 11.11 -23.55 0.47
CA VAL A 92 11.42 -23.89 1.87
C VAL A 92 10.31 -23.33 2.75
N LYS A 93 9.60 -24.19 3.47
CA LYS A 93 8.41 -23.78 4.25
C LYS A 93 8.77 -22.75 5.32
N GLU A 94 9.92 -22.89 5.94
CA GLU A 94 10.43 -22.01 7.01
C GLU A 94 10.79 -20.60 6.50
N MET A 95 11.01 -20.44 5.20
CA MET A 95 11.28 -19.14 4.58
C MET A 95 9.99 -18.40 4.18
N GLN A 96 8.83 -19.06 4.26
CA GLN A 96 7.55 -18.43 3.96
C GLN A 96 7.10 -17.56 5.13
N CYS A 97 6.76 -16.31 4.83
CA CYS A 97 6.24 -15.38 5.83
C CYS A 97 4.83 -15.80 6.25
N GLU A 98 4.67 -16.23 7.51
CA GLU A 98 3.37 -16.51 8.10
C GLU A 98 2.85 -15.29 8.87
N ILE A 99 1.62 -14.86 8.57
CA ILE A 99 0.95 -13.79 9.32
C ILE A 99 0.25 -14.40 10.53
N ILE A 100 0.75 -14.12 11.74
CA ILE A 100 0.14 -14.57 12.99
C ILE A 100 -0.99 -13.60 13.35
N VAL A 101 -2.24 -14.05 13.19
CA VAL A 101 -3.44 -13.25 13.48
C VAL A 101 -4.03 -13.67 14.84
N PRO A 102 -4.08 -12.78 15.85
CA PRO A 102 -4.73 -13.07 17.12
C PRO A 102 -6.26 -13.10 16.97
N ASN A 103 -6.95 -13.80 17.87
CA ASN A 103 -8.41 -13.69 17.96
C ASN A 103 -8.79 -12.31 18.53
N LEU A 104 -9.65 -11.57 17.82
CA LEU A 104 -10.11 -10.22 18.18
C LEU A 104 -11.57 -10.19 18.70
N ASP A 105 -12.15 -11.34 19.02
CA ASP A 105 -13.48 -11.42 19.61
C ASP A 105 -13.57 -10.59 20.91
N ASN A 106 -14.54 -9.68 20.98
CA ASN A 106 -14.75 -8.75 22.10
C ASN A 106 -13.56 -7.81 22.41
N PHE A 107 -12.70 -7.52 21.43
CA PHE A 107 -11.61 -6.57 21.61
C PHE A 107 -12.13 -5.14 21.82
N LYS A 108 -11.81 -4.52 22.97
CA LYS A 108 -12.37 -3.23 23.38
C LYS A 108 -11.76 -2.04 22.64
N LEU A 109 -10.49 -2.13 22.24
CA LEU A 109 -9.79 -1.03 21.59
C LEU A 109 -10.26 -0.89 20.14
N LYS A 110 -10.42 0.36 19.71
CA LYS A 110 -10.81 0.72 18.35
C LYS A 110 -9.66 1.47 17.67
N PRO A 111 -9.61 1.53 16.32
CA PRO A 111 -8.56 2.26 15.61
C PRO A 111 -8.52 3.76 15.92
N TYR A 112 -9.64 4.32 16.38
CA TYR A 112 -9.79 5.74 16.70
C TYR A 112 -10.27 5.95 18.12
N VAL A 113 -9.84 7.07 18.71
CA VAL A 113 -10.21 7.52 20.05
C VAL A 113 -11.15 8.74 19.92
N SER A 114 -12.02 8.94 20.92
CA SER A 114 -12.93 10.09 20.95
C SER A 114 -12.21 11.36 21.39
N TYR A 115 -12.47 12.50 20.73
CA TYR A 115 -11.97 13.82 21.15
C TYR A 115 -12.29 14.22 22.60
N LYS A 116 -13.25 13.57 23.26
CA LYS A 116 -13.51 13.82 24.68
C LYS A 116 -12.30 13.50 25.56
N THR A 117 -11.44 12.57 25.14
CA THR A 117 -10.21 12.23 25.86
C THR A 117 -9.23 13.38 25.90
N ASP A 118 -9.22 14.25 24.89
CA ASP A 118 -8.28 15.38 24.83
C ASP A 118 -8.55 16.37 25.96
N ILE A 119 -9.83 16.59 26.27
CA ILE A 119 -10.26 17.44 27.40
C ILE A 119 -9.80 16.83 28.73
N GLU A 120 -9.84 15.51 28.88
CA GLU A 120 -9.37 14.82 30.08
C GLU A 120 -7.84 14.87 30.19
N ILE A 121 -7.14 14.71 29.06
CA ILE A 121 -5.68 14.82 28.96
C ILE A 121 -5.21 16.23 29.35
N GLU A 122 -5.89 17.29 28.87
CA GLU A 122 -5.55 18.67 29.24
C GLU A 122 -5.71 18.93 30.74
N LYS A 123 -6.77 18.41 31.36
CA LYS A 123 -6.96 18.52 32.82
C LYS A 123 -5.84 17.82 33.59
N ARG A 124 -5.47 16.60 33.19
CA ARG A 124 -4.37 15.84 33.81
C ARG A 124 -3.05 16.57 33.67
N ARG A 125 -2.78 17.12 32.49
CA ARG A 125 -1.59 17.91 32.21
C ARG A 125 -1.50 19.14 33.12
N GLN A 126 -2.58 19.90 33.23
CA GLN A 126 -2.61 21.08 34.11
C GLN A 126 -2.39 20.70 35.58
N ALA A 127 -3.01 19.61 36.05
CA ALA A 127 -2.80 19.12 37.41
C ALA A 127 -1.34 18.71 37.68
N TYR A 128 -0.70 18.04 36.70
CA TYR A 128 0.71 17.70 36.80
C TYR A 128 1.61 18.94 36.77
N GLU A 129 1.34 19.91 35.90
CA GLU A 129 2.08 21.17 35.84
C GLU A 129 1.98 21.96 37.16
N THR A 130 0.82 21.95 37.83
CA THR A 130 0.68 22.54 39.18
C THR A 130 1.51 21.79 40.22
N ALA A 131 1.48 20.45 40.22
CA ALA A 131 2.27 19.65 41.15
C ALA A 131 3.78 19.87 40.95
N LEU A 132 4.21 20.00 39.70
CA LEU A 132 5.59 20.29 39.34
C LEU A 132 6.02 21.69 39.80
N ARG A 133 5.15 22.70 39.71
CA ARG A 133 5.43 24.04 40.23
C ARG A 133 5.55 24.06 41.75
N ASP A 134 4.72 23.30 42.46
CA ASP A 134 4.75 23.25 43.93
C ASP A 134 6.02 22.56 44.47
N VAL A 135 6.49 21.52 43.78
CA VAL A 135 7.62 20.68 44.22
C VAL A 135 8.96 21.13 43.63
N GLY A 136 8.95 21.75 42.44
CA GLY A 136 10.12 22.32 41.78
C GLY A 136 11.04 21.32 41.08
N SER A 137 10.71 20.02 41.08
CA SER A 137 11.46 18.99 40.35
C SER A 137 10.53 17.89 39.81
N GLU A 138 10.87 17.34 38.65
CA GLU A 138 10.09 16.29 37.98
C GLU A 138 10.09 14.98 38.77
N GLU A 139 11.25 14.53 39.27
CA GLU A 139 11.36 13.25 39.99
C GLU A 139 10.51 13.20 41.27
N LEU A 140 10.43 14.31 42.00
CA LEU A 140 9.62 14.39 43.21
C LEU A 140 8.13 14.58 42.89
N ALA A 141 7.80 15.28 41.80
CA ALA A 141 6.41 15.37 41.32
C ALA A 141 5.90 13.99 40.88
N ASP A 142 6.76 13.20 40.23
CA ASP A 142 6.47 11.85 39.78
C ASP A 142 6.14 10.87 40.91
N GLN A 143 6.83 10.98 42.04
CA GLN A 143 6.54 10.17 43.22
C GLN A 143 5.21 10.54 43.90
N LYS A 144 4.75 11.79 43.71
CA LYS A 144 3.58 12.33 44.40
C LYS A 144 2.28 12.11 43.62
N VAL A 145 2.36 12.12 42.30
CA VAL A 145 1.19 11.99 41.40
C VAL A 145 0.96 10.51 41.11
N ASN A 146 -0.31 10.10 41.07
CA ASN A 146 -0.68 8.72 40.70
C ASN A 146 -0.26 8.44 39.24
N GLU A 147 0.39 7.31 38.99
CA GLU A 147 0.94 6.93 37.68
C GLU A 147 -0.13 6.91 36.58
N ASP A 148 -1.35 6.46 36.90
CA ASP A 148 -2.46 6.36 35.94
C ASP A 148 -3.06 7.71 35.53
N GLU A 149 -2.92 8.73 36.37
CA GLU A 149 -3.46 10.07 36.16
C GLU A 149 -2.41 11.04 35.62
N ARG A 150 -1.14 10.65 35.67
CA ARG A 150 -0.02 11.47 35.22
C ARG A 150 -0.10 11.74 33.72
N TRP A 151 0.02 13.02 33.36
CA TRP A 151 0.23 13.43 31.97
C TRP A 151 1.21 14.60 31.87
N PRO A 152 2.23 14.54 30.99
CA PRO A 152 2.53 13.45 30.05
C PRO A 152 3.05 12.17 30.75
N PRO A 153 2.86 11.00 30.14
CA PRO A 153 3.43 9.75 30.66
C PRO A 153 4.97 9.84 30.67
N PRO A 154 5.65 9.23 31.66
CA PRO A 154 7.10 9.20 31.71
C PRO A 154 7.70 8.48 30.51
N GLN A 155 8.93 8.84 30.15
CA GLN A 155 9.69 8.07 29.18
C GLN A 155 10.06 6.70 29.78
N LEU A 156 9.80 5.63 29.02
CA LEU A 156 10.20 4.28 29.39
C LEU A 156 11.71 4.10 29.21
N THR A 157 12.47 4.45 30.24
CA THR A 157 13.92 4.20 30.32
C THR A 157 14.20 2.80 30.88
N PRO A 158 15.38 2.21 30.65
CA PRO A 158 15.75 0.93 31.26
C PRO A 158 15.66 0.95 32.79
N ARG A 159 15.99 2.08 33.41
CA ARG A 159 15.83 2.31 34.85
C ARG A 159 14.36 2.28 35.26
N ALA A 160 13.50 3.03 34.57
CA ALA A 160 12.06 3.02 34.85
C ALA A 160 11.45 1.61 34.69
N LEU A 161 11.85 0.85 33.67
CA LEU A 161 11.44 -0.55 33.49
C LEU A 161 11.95 -1.45 34.62
N PHE A 162 13.20 -1.25 35.05
CA PHE A 162 13.76 -1.98 36.19
C PHE A 162 12.98 -1.68 37.47
N ASP A 163 12.73 -0.41 37.75
CA ASP A 163 12.03 0.03 38.95
C ASP A 163 10.58 -0.48 38.98
N LEU A 164 9.88 -0.49 37.85
CA LEU A 164 8.50 -1.00 37.75
C LEU A 164 8.39 -2.53 37.93
N PHE A 165 9.27 -3.31 37.28
CA PHE A 165 9.12 -4.77 37.22
C PHE A 165 10.01 -5.55 38.20
N TYR A 166 11.19 -5.02 38.51
CA TYR A 166 12.24 -5.76 39.23
C TYR A 166 12.55 -5.20 40.62
N ALA A 167 12.46 -3.89 40.84
CA ALA A 167 12.73 -3.31 42.17
C ALA A 167 11.85 -3.91 43.29
N PRO A 168 10.55 -4.24 43.09
CA PRO A 168 9.76 -4.92 44.12
C PRO A 168 10.28 -6.33 44.47
N ARG A 169 11.05 -6.95 43.58
CA ARG A 169 11.60 -8.32 43.74
C ARG A 169 13.00 -8.33 44.34
N VAL A 170 13.73 -7.22 44.22
CA VAL A 170 15.08 -7.04 44.77
C VAL A 170 14.93 -6.36 46.14
N LYS A 171 14.90 -7.18 47.20
CA LYS A 171 14.98 -6.71 48.58
C LYS A 171 16.43 -6.69 49.05
#